data_AF-A0AAD6L552-F1
#
_entry.id   AF-A0AAD6L552-F1
#
_cell.length_a   1.000
_cell.length_b   1.000
_cell.length_c   1.000
_cell.angle_alpha   90.00
_cell.angle_beta   90.00
_cell.angle_gamma   90.00
#
_symmetry.space_group_name_H-M   'P 1'
#
loop_
_entity.id
_entity.type
_entity.pdbx_description
1 polymer ?
#
loop_
_entity_poly.entity_id
_entity_poly.type
_entity_poly.pdbx_seq_one_letter_code
_entity_poly.pdbx_strand_id
1 'polypeptide(L)' 'MQNYSGDEELCCVYVPTNHLYIGDIFLVNTKDVIRPNLSVREGIEIVVSGGMSMPQVLSTLDSSISVDRSRSERS' A
#
# COMPACT_ATOMS: atom_id res chain seq x y z
N MET A 1 -19.76 19.99 -12.31
CA MET A 1 -20.49 18.70 -12.30
C MET A 1 -19.64 17.72 -11.52
N GLN A 2 -20.02 17.39 -10.29
CA GLN A 2 -19.45 16.23 -9.60
C GLN A 2 -20.21 15.01 -10.09
N ASN A 3 -19.56 14.19 -10.92
CA ASN A 3 -20.08 12.85 -11.20
C ASN A 3 -19.94 12.05 -9.91
N TYR A 4 -21.05 11.69 -9.28
CA TYR A 4 -21.07 10.66 -8.25
C TYR A 4 -20.86 9.31 -8.95
N SER A 5 -19.63 9.04 -9.37
CA SER A 5 -19.17 7.66 -9.53
C SER A 5 -19.33 6.98 -8.18
N GLY A 6 -19.96 5.80 -8.14
CA GLY A 6 -20.23 5.07 -6.89
C GLY A 6 -19.01 4.87 -6.00
N ASP A 7 -19.21 4.42 -4.76
CA ASP A 7 -18.19 4.30 -3.71
C ASP A 7 -16.80 3.90 -4.25
N GLU A 8 -15.84 4.80 -4.05
CA GLU A 8 -14.45 4.62 -4.48
C GLU A 8 -13.66 3.94 -3.37
N GLU A 9 -13.06 2.80 -3.68
CA GLU A 9 -12.19 2.11 -2.75
C GLU A 9 -10.80 2.77 -2.74
N LEU A 10 -10.40 3.25 -1.56
CA LEU A 10 -9.11 3.92 -1.35
C LEU A 10 -8.18 3.06 -0.50
N CYS A 11 -6.90 3.07 -0.83
CA CYS A 11 -5.82 2.49 -0.06
C CYS A 11 -5.11 3.58 0.74
N CYS A 12 -4.84 3.31 2.03
CA CYS A 12 -3.97 4.14 2.85
C CYS A 12 -2.52 3.75 2.58
N VAL A 13 -1.77 4.60 1.89
CA VAL A 13 -0.37 4.39 1.54
C VAL A 13 0.51 5.24 2.46
N TYR A 14 1.39 4.59 3.19
CA TYR A 14 2.42 5.26 3.99
C TYR A 14 3.69 5.42 3.17
N VAL A 15 4.20 6.64 3.05
CA VAL A 15 5.46 6.97 2.38
C VAL A 15 6.49 7.32 3.46
N PRO A 16 7.40 6.40 3.80
CA PRO A 16 8.34 6.62 4.88
C PRO A 16 9.48 7.55 4.46
N THR A 17 10.09 8.20 5.45
CA THR A 17 11.49 8.67 5.33
C THR A 17 12.46 7.53 5.70
N ASN A 18 13.76 7.80 5.81
CA ASN A 18 14.71 6.83 6.36
C ASN A 18 14.38 6.43 7.83
N HIS A 19 13.61 7.25 8.55
CA HIS A 19 13.12 6.96 9.91
C HIS A 19 11.67 6.41 9.82
N LEU A 20 11.50 5.11 10.08
CA LEU A 20 10.24 4.37 9.81
C LEU A 20 8.95 4.93 10.43
N TYR A 21 9.05 5.81 11.43
CA TYR A 21 7.90 6.43 12.11
C TYR A 21 7.57 7.85 11.61
N ILE A 22 8.39 8.39 10.72
CA ILE A 22 8.27 9.74 10.19
C ILE A 22 8.10 9.61 8.68
N GLY A 23 6.98 10.12 8.17
CA GLY A 23 6.62 10.07 6.77
C GLY A 23 5.23 10.63 6.55
N ASP A 24 4.77 10.52 5.31
CA ASP A 24 3.48 11.02 4.88
C ASP A 24 2.48 9.88 4.70
N ILE A 25 1.20 10.20 4.83
CA ILE A 25 0.09 9.27 4.58
C ILE A 25 -0.75 9.83 3.45
N PHE A 26 -0.99 9.00 2.43
CA PHE A 26 -1.83 9.32 1.28
C PHE A 26 -3.02 8.36 1.20
N LEU A 27 -4.16 8.87 0.73
CA LEU A 27 -5.29 8.05 0.27
C LEU A 27 -5.24 8.00 -1.26
N VAL A 28 -5.11 6.80 -1.81
CA VAL A 28 -4.91 6.58 -3.25
C VAL A 28 -5.95 5.58 -3.75
N ASN A 29 -6.47 5.76 -4.96
CA ASN A 29 -7.38 4.79 -5.57
C ASN A 29 -6.70 3.41 -5.64
N THR A 30 -7.40 2.35 -5.24
CA THR A 30 -6.86 0.98 -5.26
C THR A 30 -6.41 0.52 -6.65
N LYS A 31 -6.99 1.06 -7.73
CA LYS A 31 -6.62 0.79 -9.13
C LYS A 31 -5.22 1.29 -9.48
N ASP A 32 -4.71 2.29 -8.75
CA ASP A 32 -3.40 2.88 -8.98
C ASP A 32 -2.32 2.27 -8.07
N VAL A 33 -2.68 1.29 -7.22
CA VAL A 33 -1.76 0.66 -6.27
C VAL A 33 -1.31 -0.71 -6.76
N ILE A 34 0.00 -0.88 -6.91
CA ILE A 34 0.63 -2.18 -7.19
C ILE A 34 1.04 -2.83 -5.86
N ARG A 35 0.64 -4.09 -5.64
CA ARG A 35 1.01 -4.87 -4.45
C ARG A 35 2.21 -5.77 -4.78
N PRO A 36 3.45 -5.39 -4.41
CA PRO A 36 4.60 -6.25 -4.65
C PRO A 36 4.51 -7.51 -3.78
N ASN A 37 5.06 -8.60 -4.28
CA ASN A 37 5.31 -9.81 -3.50
C ASN A 37 6.56 -9.60 -2.63
N LEU A 38 6.46 -8.65 -1.69
CA LEU A 38 7.48 -8.33 -0.70
C LEU A 38 6.85 -8.37 0.69
N SER A 39 7.57 -8.96 1.63
CA SER A 39 7.21 -8.89 3.04
C SER A 39 7.45 -7.49 3.59
N VAL A 40 6.75 -7.16 4.68
CA VAL A 40 6.97 -5.90 5.42
C VAL A 40 8.44 -5.76 5.85
N ARG A 41 9.08 -6.86 6.24
CA ARG A 41 10.49 -6.86 6.64
C ARG A 41 11.40 -6.43 5.48
N GLU A 42 11.23 -7.01 4.29
CA GLU A 42 12.01 -6.64 3.11
C GLU A 42 11.78 -5.17 2.74
N GLY A 43 10.54 -4.69 2.82
CA GLY A 43 10.20 -3.28 2.62
C GLY A 43 10.94 -2.35 3.61
N ILE A 44 11.01 -2.73 4.88
CA ILE A 44 11.75 -1.98 5.90
C ILE A 44 13.26 -1.96 5.58
N GLU A 45 13.83 -3.10 5.19
CA GLU A 45 15.26 -3.20 4.84
C GLU A 45 15.60 -2.29 3.64
N ILE A 46 14.73 -2.20 2.63
CA ILE A 46 14.88 -1.27 1.50
C ILE A 46 14.92 0.19 1.99
N VAL A 47 13.97 0.60 2.83
CA VAL A 47 13.86 2.00 3.30
C VAL A 47 15.05 2.40 4.17
N VAL A 48 15.40 1.58 5.17
CA VAL A 48 16.48 1.87 6.13
C VAL A 48 17.84 1.88 5.43
N SER A 49 18.03 1.02 4.43
CA SER A 49 19.25 0.99 3.62
C SER A 49 19.35 2.13 2.59
N GLY A 50 18.36 3.03 2.52
CA GLY A 50 18.32 4.09 1.51
C GLY A 50 18.17 3.56 0.07
N GLY A 51 17.57 2.38 -0.09
CA GLY A 51 17.34 1.73 -1.39
C GLY A 51 18.42 0.73 -1.81
N MET A 52 19.49 0.53 -1.03
CA MET A 52 20.55 -0.42 -1.39
C MET A 52 20.07 -1.87 -1.48
N SER A 53 19.06 -2.25 -0.67
CA SER A 53 18.44 -3.58 -0.72
C SER A 53 17.34 -3.72 -1.79
N MET A 54 17.16 -2.72 -2.66
CA MET A 54 16.10 -2.74 -3.67
C MET A 54 16.37 -3.82 -4.73
N PRO A 55 15.44 -4.77 -4.94
CA PRO A 55 15.60 -5.76 -5.99
C PRO A 55 15.49 -5.10 -7.38
N GLN A 56 16.24 -5.63 -8.34
CA GLN A 56 16.21 -5.14 -9.73
C GLN A 56 14.90 -5.51 -10.45
N VAL A 57 14.20 -6.55 -9.97
CA VAL A 57 12.94 -7.03 -10.52
C VAL A 57 11.95 -7.21 -9.37
N LEU A 58 10.78 -6.60 -9.50
CA LEU A 58 9.66 -6.76 -8.58
C LEU A 58 8.60 -7.68 -9.20
N SER A 59 8.14 -8.66 -8.44
CA SER A 59 6.95 -9.45 -8.78
C SER A 59 5.75 -8.92 -7.99
N THR A 60 4.55 -9.11 -8.52
CA THR A 60 3.31 -8.64 -7.91
C THR A 60 2.49 -9.81 -7.40
N LEU A 61 1.75 -9.61 -6.32
CA LEU A 61 0.72 -10.55 -5.90
C LEU A 61 -0.45 -10.46 -6.88
N ASP A 62 -0.98 -11.62 -7.30
CA ASP A 62 -2.19 -11.65 -8.13
C ASP A 62 -3.35 -11.01 -7.36
N SER A 63 -4.04 -10.06 -7.99
CA SER A 63 -4.93 -9.09 -7.32
C SER A 63 -6.30 -9.65 -6.90
N SER A 64 -6.44 -10.95 -6.64
CA SER A 64 -7.71 -11.58 -6.24
C SER A 64 -8.07 -11.41 -4.76
N ILE A 65 -7.58 -10.35 -4.12
CA ILE A 65 -7.82 -10.10 -2.69
C ILE A 65 -9.23 -9.50 -2.53
N SER A 66 -10.16 -10.37 -2.18
CA SER A 66 -11.36 -10.01 -1.43
C SER A 66 -10.90 -9.38 -0.11
N VAL A 67 -11.02 -8.06 0.00
CA VAL A 67 -10.78 -7.35 1.26
C VAL A 67 -11.79 -7.89 2.27
N ASP A 68 -11.27 -8.60 3.28
CA ASP A 68 -12.03 -9.15 4.37
C ASP A 68 -12.98 -8.10 4.95
N ARG A 69 -14.29 -8.35 4.84
CA ARG A 69 -15.39 -7.52 5.34
C ARG A 69 -15.50 -7.57 6.88
N SER A 70 -14.40 -7.73 7.60
CA SER A 70 -14.41 -7.87 9.07
C SER A 70 -14.65 -6.56 9.84
N ARG A 71 -14.94 -5.45 9.13
CA ARG A 71 -15.42 -4.21 9.76
C ARG A 71 -16.92 -3.95 9.57
N SER A 72 -17.72 -5.02 9.53
CA SER A 72 -19.18 -4.95 9.60
C SER A 72 -19.76 -5.61 10.86
N GLU A 73 -19.06 -5.59 12.01
CA GLU A 73 -19.66 -5.96 13.30
C GLU A 73 -19.08 -5.13 14.46
N ARG A 74 -19.26 -3.81 14.41
CA ARG A 74 -19.32 -3.01 15.63
C ARG A 74 -20.54 -2.10 15.56
N SER A 75 -21.67 -2.72 15.86
CA SER A 75 -22.89 -2.09 16.36
C SER A 75 -22.65 -1.49 17.75
#